data_AF-A0AAW6WMA4-F1
#
_entry.id   AF-A0AAW6WMA4-F1
#
_cell.length_a   1.000
_cell.length_b   1.000
_cell.length_c   1.000
_cell.angle_alpha   90.00
_cell.angle_beta   90.00
_cell.angle_gamma   90.00
#
_symmetry.space_group_name_H-M   'P 1'
#
loop_
_entity.id
_entity.type
_entity.pdbx_description
1 polymer ?
#
loop_
_entity_poly.entity_id
_entity_poly.type
_entity_poly.pdbx_seq_one_letter_code
_entity_poly.pdbx_strand_id
1 'polypeptide(L)'
;MDRKRLIAAALTLSVATLAAFQSAQAAERVRVRGTVESLDGDTLKVKSRDGKDVTVALKSGWSVGGVVKAAISDIKPGDFVGIASQPTDSGINGAIEVVIFPASMKGTGEGDRPWDSAPNGSMTNATVTNAVTSVSGPTLTLSYKGGERKIKVPDGTPVVTLTFAKKADLKPGAGVFIIGEQTGETTVSADRVAVGLNGTVPPM
;
A
#
# COMPACT_ATOMS: atom_id res chain seq x y z
N MET A 1 78.80 -8.38 -31.32
CA MET A 1 79.66 -9.53 -30.98
C MET A 1 79.57 -9.72 -29.47
N ASP A 2 79.11 -10.80 -28.84
CA ASP A 2 78.51 -12.07 -29.26
C ASP A 2 77.81 -12.71 -28.02
N ARG A 3 76.57 -13.19 -28.25
CA ARG A 3 75.99 -14.49 -27.81
C ARG A 3 75.57 -14.78 -26.34
N LYS A 4 74.24 -14.98 -26.24
CA LYS A 4 73.48 -16.14 -25.66
C LYS A 4 73.43 -16.34 -24.14
N ARG A 5 72.20 -16.24 -23.57
CA ARG A 5 71.44 -17.24 -22.77
C ARG A 5 69.94 -16.84 -22.83
N LEU A 6 69.02 -17.54 -23.52
CA LEU A 6 68.12 -18.63 -23.04
C LEU A 6 67.72 -18.42 -21.56
N ILE A 7 66.43 -18.31 -21.16
CA ILE A 7 65.50 -19.45 -20.95
C ILE A 7 64.07 -18.93 -20.60
N ALA A 8 63.07 -19.68 -21.07
CA ALA A 8 61.70 -19.95 -20.58
C ALA A 8 60.59 -18.89 -20.64
N ALA A 9 59.57 -19.26 -21.43
CA ALA A 9 58.20 -18.82 -21.35
C ALA A 9 57.54 -19.25 -20.03
N ALA A 10 56.69 -18.38 -19.47
CA ALA A 10 55.66 -18.75 -18.50
C ALA A 10 54.37 -18.01 -18.87
N LEU A 11 53.54 -18.67 -19.65
CA LEU A 11 52.16 -18.29 -19.93
C LEU A 11 51.36 -18.45 -18.64
N THR A 12 51.17 -17.37 -17.87
CA THR A 12 50.28 -17.37 -16.70
C THR A 12 48.86 -17.08 -17.17
N LEU A 13 48.05 -18.14 -17.21
CA LEU A 13 46.62 -18.10 -17.51
C LEU A 13 45.90 -17.45 -16.33
N SER A 14 45.59 -16.15 -16.43
CA SER A 14 44.78 -15.44 -15.45
C SER A 14 43.32 -15.93 -15.53
N VAL A 15 42.95 -16.86 -14.65
CA VAL A 15 41.55 -17.26 -14.46
C VAL A 15 40.81 -16.10 -13.79
N ALA A 16 40.05 -15.34 -14.58
CA ALA A 16 39.12 -14.34 -14.07
C ALA A 16 37.95 -15.06 -13.38
N THR A 17 37.97 -15.11 -12.05
CA THR A 17 36.81 -15.49 -11.26
C THR A 17 35.82 -14.32 -11.28
N LEU A 18 34.87 -14.34 -12.22
CA LEU A 18 33.65 -13.55 -12.08
C LEU A 18 32.84 -14.13 -10.92
N ALA A 19 33.06 -13.60 -9.72
CA ALA A 19 32.09 -13.72 -8.64
C ALA A 19 30.85 -12.93 -9.06
N ALA A 20 29.86 -13.61 -9.62
CA ALA A 20 28.53 -13.05 -9.80
C ALA A 20 27.94 -12.79 -8.41
N PHE A 21 28.03 -11.53 -7.95
CA PHE A 21 27.20 -11.06 -6.86
C PHE A 21 25.74 -11.11 -7.34
N GLN A 22 25.04 -12.21 -7.05
CA GLN A 22 23.59 -12.21 -7.09
C GLN A 22 23.12 -11.28 -5.98
N SER A 23 22.81 -10.04 -6.33
CA SER A 23 21.98 -9.20 -5.49
C SER A 23 20.64 -9.91 -5.33
N ALA A 24 20.34 -10.39 -4.12
CA ALA A 24 18.99 -10.77 -3.77
C ALA A 24 18.13 -9.51 -3.92
N GLN A 25 17.45 -9.35 -5.06
CA GLN A 25 16.45 -8.30 -5.22
C GLN A 25 15.41 -8.53 -4.13
N ALA A 26 15.33 -7.61 -3.17
CA ALA A 26 14.22 -7.56 -2.25
C ALA A 26 12.95 -7.46 -3.10
N ALA A 27 12.01 -8.39 -2.89
CA ALA A 27 10.77 -8.42 -3.64
C ALA A 27 10.08 -7.05 -3.50
N GLU A 28 9.72 -6.45 -4.63
CA GLU A 28 9.13 -5.12 -4.66
C GLU A 28 7.75 -5.16 -3.99
N ARG A 29 7.54 -4.29 -2.99
CA ARG A 29 6.23 -4.18 -2.34
C ARG A 29 5.30 -3.37 -3.21
N VAL A 30 4.20 -3.99 -3.62
CA VAL A 30 3.21 -3.41 -4.54
C VAL A 30 1.84 -3.28 -3.90
N ARG A 31 1.01 -2.42 -4.49
CA ARG A 31 -0.37 -2.14 -4.09
C ARG A 31 -1.30 -2.43 -5.24
N VAL A 32 -2.18 -3.40 -5.06
CA VAL A 32 -3.17 -3.77 -6.06
C VAL A 32 -4.52 -3.22 -5.60
N ARG A 33 -5.05 -2.27 -6.37
CA ARG A 33 -6.44 -1.80 -6.28
C ARG A 33 -7.19 -2.33 -7.48
N GLY A 34 -8.31 -2.99 -7.29
CA GLY A 34 -9.03 -3.60 -8.40
C GLY A 34 -10.33 -4.26 -8.02
N THR A 35 -10.85 -5.05 -8.96
CA THR A 35 -12.10 -5.78 -8.85
C THR A 35 -11.81 -7.27 -8.90
N VAL A 36 -12.41 -8.05 -8.00
CA VAL A 36 -12.30 -9.51 -8.01
C VAL A 36 -12.94 -10.07 -9.28
N GLU A 37 -12.21 -10.95 -9.96
CA GLU A 37 -12.72 -11.75 -11.08
C GLU A 37 -13.08 -13.17 -10.63
N SER A 38 -12.19 -13.82 -9.87
CA SER A 38 -12.45 -15.13 -9.26
C SER A 38 -11.56 -15.36 -8.04
N LEU A 39 -11.99 -16.28 -7.16
CA LEU A 39 -11.18 -16.84 -6.09
C LEU A 39 -11.23 -18.37 -6.19
N ASP A 40 -10.09 -18.98 -6.51
CA ASP A 40 -9.94 -20.42 -6.73
C ASP A 40 -8.89 -20.97 -5.76
N GLY A 41 -9.35 -21.53 -4.63
CA GLY A 41 -8.47 -21.95 -3.53
C GLY A 41 -7.73 -20.75 -2.93
N ASP A 42 -6.40 -20.73 -3.08
CA ASP A 42 -5.52 -19.64 -2.64
C ASP A 42 -5.04 -18.76 -3.81
N THR A 43 -5.72 -18.83 -4.96
CA THR A 43 -5.45 -17.94 -6.11
C THR A 43 -6.60 -16.97 -6.28
N LEU A 44 -6.34 -15.67 -6.10
CA LEU A 44 -7.30 -14.60 -6.34
C LEU A 44 -6.94 -13.89 -7.64
N LYS A 45 -7.88 -13.84 -8.59
CA LYS A 45 -7.75 -13.05 -9.82
C LYS A 45 -8.40 -11.69 -9.64
N VAL A 46 -7.66 -10.64 -10.00
CA VAL A 46 -8.07 -9.25 -9.84
C VAL A 46 -7.85 -8.50 -11.13
N LYS A 47 -8.89 -7.82 -11.61
CA LYS A 47 -8.76 -6.77 -12.62
C LYS A 47 -8.32 -5.49 -11.93
N SER A 48 -7.08 -5.06 -12.11
CA SER A 48 -6.57 -3.84 -11.49
C SER A 48 -7.25 -2.60 -12.06
N ARG A 49 -7.18 -1.48 -11.33
CA ARG A 49 -7.75 -0.19 -11.74
C ARG A 49 -7.17 0.33 -13.07
N ASP A 50 -5.94 -0.03 -13.40
CA ASP A 50 -5.30 0.27 -14.70
C ASP A 50 -5.62 -0.75 -15.80
N GLY A 51 -6.55 -1.67 -15.55
CA GLY A 51 -7.10 -2.61 -16.53
C GLY A 51 -6.25 -3.87 -16.77
N LYS A 52 -5.22 -4.10 -15.95
CA LYS A 52 -4.37 -5.30 -16.05
C LYS A 52 -4.98 -6.47 -15.28
N ASP A 53 -4.71 -7.67 -15.76
CA ASP A 53 -5.07 -8.90 -15.05
C ASP A 53 -3.94 -9.23 -14.07
N VAL A 54 -4.27 -9.27 -12.79
CA VAL A 54 -3.33 -9.55 -11.70
C VAL A 54 -3.70 -10.87 -11.04
N THR A 55 -2.73 -11.78 -10.96
CA THR A 55 -2.87 -13.03 -10.21
C THR A 55 -2.27 -12.84 -8.83
N VAL A 56 -3.10 -12.95 -7.80
CA VAL A 56 -2.68 -12.85 -6.40
C VAL A 56 -2.56 -14.26 -5.80
N ALA A 57 -1.34 -14.68 -5.53
CA ALA A 57 -1.01 -15.92 -4.82
C ALA A 57 -1.10 -15.68 -3.31
N LEU A 58 -2.17 -16.18 -2.70
CA LEU A 58 -2.45 -15.99 -1.28
C LEU A 58 -1.59 -16.95 -0.45
N LYS A 59 -0.87 -16.41 0.55
CA LYS A 59 0.00 -17.18 1.44
C LYS A 59 -0.84 -18.09 2.34
N SER A 60 -0.27 -19.20 2.79
CA SER A 60 -0.94 -20.06 3.80
C SER A 60 -1.32 -19.24 5.04
N GLY A 61 -2.54 -19.41 5.53
CA GLY A 61 -3.06 -18.64 6.67
C GLY A 61 -3.45 -17.20 6.36
N TRP A 62 -3.56 -16.81 5.07
CA TRP A 62 -4.01 -15.48 4.69
C TRP A 62 -5.37 -15.11 5.30
N SER A 63 -5.60 -13.81 5.47
CA SER A 63 -6.82 -13.26 6.06
C SER A 63 -7.50 -12.23 5.17
N VAL A 64 -8.80 -12.06 5.36
CA VAL A 64 -9.60 -11.05 4.68
C VAL A 64 -10.24 -10.10 5.69
N GLY A 65 -10.09 -8.81 5.45
CA GLY A 65 -10.78 -7.74 6.18
C GLY A 65 -11.84 -7.10 5.32
N GLY A 66 -12.97 -6.72 5.92
CA GLY A 66 -14.04 -6.00 5.24
C GLY A 66 -13.80 -4.49 5.28
N VAL A 67 -14.25 -3.80 4.24
CA VAL A 67 -14.29 -2.35 4.14
C VAL A 67 -15.73 -1.93 3.90
N VAL A 68 -16.26 -1.08 4.76
CA VAL A 68 -17.62 -0.52 4.66
C VAL A 68 -17.57 0.99 4.66
N LYS A 69 -18.55 1.62 4.02
CA LYS A 69 -18.73 3.06 4.07
C LYS A 69 -18.90 3.56 5.51
N ALA A 70 -18.25 4.68 5.82
CA ALA A 70 -18.42 5.46 7.03
C ALA A 70 -18.68 6.93 6.64
N ALA A 71 -18.82 7.80 7.63
CA ALA A 71 -19.01 9.23 7.44
C ALA A 71 -17.93 10.06 8.13
N ILE A 72 -17.67 11.25 7.61
CA ILE A 72 -16.77 12.22 8.25
C ILE A 72 -17.23 12.60 9.66
N SER A 73 -18.54 12.56 9.92
CA SER A 73 -19.15 12.77 11.24
C SER A 73 -18.83 11.67 12.25
N ASP A 74 -18.36 10.52 11.79
CA ASP A 74 -17.96 9.40 12.66
C ASP A 74 -16.57 9.62 13.25
N ILE A 75 -15.77 10.53 12.67
CA ILE A 75 -14.41 10.84 13.12
C ILE A 75 -14.46 11.75 14.35
N LYS A 76 -13.83 11.30 15.43
CA LYS A 76 -13.78 11.99 16.71
C LYS A 76 -12.33 12.19 17.17
N PRO A 77 -12.05 13.22 17.99
CA PRO A 77 -10.78 13.29 18.71
C PRO A 77 -10.51 11.99 19.47
N GLY A 78 -9.28 11.47 19.34
CA GLY A 78 -8.85 10.20 19.91
C GLY A 78 -8.87 9.01 18.92
N ASP A 79 -9.64 9.11 17.84
CA ASP A 79 -9.70 8.08 16.79
C ASP A 79 -8.36 7.97 16.07
N PHE A 80 -8.07 6.76 15.60
CA PHE A 80 -6.91 6.50 14.76
C PHE A 80 -7.36 6.38 13.30
N VAL A 81 -6.80 7.22 12.43
CA VAL A 81 -7.21 7.31 11.03
C VAL A 81 -6.01 7.15 10.11
N GLY A 82 -6.24 6.60 8.92
CA GLY A 82 -5.32 6.66 7.79
C GLY A 82 -5.89 7.58 6.74
N ILE A 83 -5.12 8.58 6.32
CA ILE A 83 -5.56 9.57 5.33
C ILE A 83 -4.57 9.59 4.17
N ALA A 84 -5.01 9.14 2.98
CA ALA A 84 -4.30 9.46 1.75
C ALA A 84 -4.57 10.92 1.43
N SER A 85 -3.53 11.69 1.15
CA SER A 85 -3.65 13.11 0.86
C SER A 85 -2.67 13.54 -0.22
N GLN A 86 -2.95 14.69 -0.82
CA GLN A 86 -2.05 15.34 -1.77
C GLN A 86 -1.81 16.80 -1.41
N PRO A 87 -0.66 17.38 -1.79
CA PRO A 87 -0.41 18.81 -1.66
C PRO A 87 -1.49 19.65 -2.34
N THR A 88 -1.74 20.84 -1.80
CA THR A 88 -2.62 21.85 -2.41
C THR A 88 -1.93 23.21 -2.40
N ASP A 89 -2.44 24.16 -3.19
CA ASP A 89 -1.91 25.53 -3.24
C ASP A 89 -2.03 26.28 -1.91
N SER A 90 -2.90 25.82 -1.01
CA SER A 90 -3.05 26.41 0.33
C SER A 90 -1.91 26.06 1.28
N GLY A 91 -1.03 25.12 0.91
CA GLY A 91 0.00 24.55 1.78
C GLY A 91 -0.52 23.53 2.81
N ILE A 92 -1.83 23.33 2.90
CA ILE A 92 -2.46 22.25 3.68
C ILE A 92 -2.85 21.12 2.71
N ASN A 93 -2.45 19.88 3.01
CA ASN A 93 -2.82 18.75 2.16
C ASN A 93 -4.35 18.54 2.15
N GLY A 94 -4.87 18.12 1.00
CA GLY A 94 -6.27 17.73 0.82
C GLY A 94 -6.40 16.21 0.84
N ALA A 95 -7.34 15.69 1.64
CA ALA A 95 -7.62 14.27 1.72
C ALA A 95 -8.24 13.74 0.42
N ILE A 96 -7.69 12.65 -0.08
CA ILE A 96 -8.22 11.85 -1.19
C ILE A 96 -9.17 10.79 -0.63
N GLU A 97 -8.80 10.18 0.50
CA GLU A 97 -9.63 9.20 1.21
C GLU A 97 -9.30 9.16 2.70
N VAL A 98 -10.23 8.66 3.50
CA VAL A 98 -10.04 8.46 4.94
C VAL A 98 -10.48 7.05 5.34
N VAL A 99 -9.63 6.36 6.08
CA VAL A 99 -9.94 5.10 6.77
C VAL A 99 -9.97 5.34 8.27
N ILE A 100 -11.09 5.03 8.91
CA ILE A 100 -11.20 5.00 10.37
C ILE A 100 -10.83 3.59 10.83
N PHE A 101 -9.73 3.46 11.55
CA PHE A 101 -9.31 2.17 12.10
C PHE A 101 -10.14 1.82 13.34
N PRO A 102 -10.58 0.56 13.50
CA PRO A 102 -11.09 0.07 14.77
C PRO A 102 -10.10 0.33 15.90
N ALA A 103 -10.58 0.57 17.12
CA ALA A 103 -9.73 0.88 18.27
C ALA A 103 -8.65 -0.20 18.54
N SER A 104 -8.97 -1.47 18.27
CA SER A 104 -8.03 -2.60 18.38
C SER A 104 -6.87 -2.55 17.38
N MET A 105 -6.97 -1.72 16.34
CA MET A 105 -5.95 -1.52 15.30
C MET A 105 -5.21 -0.19 15.44
N LYS A 106 -5.41 0.55 16.54
CA LYS A 106 -4.70 1.81 16.78
C LYS A 106 -3.18 1.60 16.72
N GLY A 107 -2.48 2.47 16.00
CA GLY A 107 -1.04 2.39 15.77
C GLY A 107 -0.64 1.61 14.51
N THR A 108 -1.60 1.00 13.79
CA THR A 108 -1.31 0.26 12.54
C THR A 108 -0.65 1.17 11.51
N GLY A 109 0.62 0.90 11.20
CA GLY A 109 1.39 1.65 10.21
C GLY A 109 1.51 3.14 10.54
N GLU A 110 1.47 3.51 11.83
CA GLU A 110 1.54 4.90 12.30
C GLU A 110 2.73 5.64 11.66
N GLY A 111 2.47 6.88 11.24
CA GLY A 111 3.46 7.72 10.59
C GLY A 111 2.90 8.45 9.37
N ASP A 112 3.80 9.18 8.70
CA ASP A 112 3.53 9.81 7.41
C ASP A 112 4.58 9.35 6.40
N ARG A 113 4.13 8.93 5.22
CA ARG A 113 4.99 8.30 4.22
C ARG A 113 4.44 8.49 2.80
N PRO A 114 5.29 8.39 1.76
CA PRO A 114 4.84 8.46 0.38
C PRO A 114 3.72 7.45 0.06
N TRP A 115 2.76 7.88 -0.74
CA TRP A 115 1.61 7.08 -1.15
C TRP A 115 1.23 7.35 -2.60
N ASP A 116 0.60 6.36 -3.23
CA ASP A 116 0.38 6.28 -4.68
C ASP A 116 -1.05 6.64 -5.12
N SER A 117 -1.85 7.24 -4.23
CA SER A 117 -3.20 7.72 -4.58
C SER A 117 -3.18 8.97 -5.48
N ALA A 118 -2.07 9.73 -5.50
CA ALA A 118 -1.87 10.91 -6.35
C ALA A 118 -0.38 11.27 -6.51
N PRO A 119 0.00 12.09 -7.51
CA PRO A 119 1.35 12.64 -7.63
C PRO A 119 1.76 13.40 -6.35
N ASN A 120 2.96 13.11 -5.84
CA ASN A 120 3.45 13.64 -4.56
C ASN A 120 2.52 13.37 -3.36
N GLY A 121 1.68 12.33 -3.45
CA GLY A 121 0.75 11.95 -2.39
C GLY A 121 1.45 11.35 -1.17
N SER A 122 0.79 11.46 -0.02
CA SER A 122 1.21 10.84 1.23
C SER A 122 0.07 10.07 1.88
N MET A 123 0.42 9.11 2.74
CA MET A 123 -0.47 8.42 3.64
C MET A 123 -0.06 8.78 5.07
N THR A 124 -0.95 9.46 5.79
CA THR A 124 -0.76 9.77 7.21
C THR A 124 -1.66 8.86 8.05
N ASN A 125 -1.05 7.95 8.83
CA ASN A 125 -1.73 7.13 9.82
C ASN A 125 -1.44 7.67 11.22
N ALA A 126 -2.45 8.22 11.89
CA ALA A 126 -2.22 9.01 13.11
C ALA A 126 -3.48 9.13 13.97
N THR A 127 -3.30 9.62 15.20
CA THR A 127 -4.42 9.93 16.11
C THR A 127 -4.96 11.31 15.83
N VAL A 128 -6.29 11.45 15.72
CA VAL A 128 -6.97 12.75 15.61
C VAL A 128 -6.87 13.47 16.94
N THR A 129 -6.20 14.62 16.99
CA THR A 129 -6.13 15.46 18.20
C THR A 129 -7.20 16.53 18.19
N ASN A 130 -7.58 17.00 17.00
CA ASN A 130 -8.65 17.98 16.82
C ASN A 130 -9.33 17.79 15.46
N ALA A 131 -10.63 18.00 15.43
CA ALA A 131 -11.44 18.02 14.21
C ALA A 131 -12.21 19.34 14.18
N VAL A 132 -11.78 20.26 13.32
CA VAL A 132 -12.38 21.60 13.24
C VAL A 132 -13.17 21.72 11.94
N THR A 133 -14.47 21.97 12.06
CA THR A 133 -15.32 22.26 10.90
C THR A 133 -14.97 23.65 10.34
N SER A 134 -14.65 23.72 9.05
CA SER A 134 -14.46 24.98 8.32
C SER A 134 -15.45 25.10 7.17
N VAL A 135 -15.58 26.29 6.58
CA VAL A 135 -16.47 26.58 5.42
C VAL A 135 -16.14 25.69 4.20
N SER A 136 -14.98 25.05 4.17
CA SER A 136 -14.47 24.29 3.02
C SER A 136 -14.25 22.80 3.30
N GLY A 137 -14.96 22.27 4.28
CA GLY A 137 -14.79 20.92 4.83
C GLY A 137 -14.02 20.93 6.16
N PRO A 138 -14.11 19.86 6.97
CA PRO A 138 -13.36 19.79 8.22
C PRO A 138 -11.86 19.68 7.96
N THR A 139 -11.08 20.38 8.78
CA THR A 139 -9.63 20.19 8.87
C THR A 139 -9.34 19.32 10.08
N LEU A 140 -8.66 18.20 9.86
CA LEU A 140 -8.21 17.30 10.90
C LEU A 140 -6.76 17.64 11.28
N THR A 141 -6.53 17.82 12.58
CA THR A 141 -5.18 17.84 13.15
C THR A 141 -4.87 16.44 13.65
N LEU A 142 -3.77 15.89 13.14
CA LEU A 142 -3.31 14.54 13.40
C LEU A 142 -1.99 14.58 14.15
N SER A 143 -1.81 13.69 15.12
CA SER A 143 -0.57 13.52 15.87
C SER A 143 -0.11 12.06 15.84
N TYR A 144 1.19 11.87 15.64
CA TYR A 144 1.90 10.61 15.66
C TYR A 144 3.32 10.84 16.19
N LYS A 145 4.07 9.78 16.48
CA LYS A 145 5.44 9.91 17.06
C LYS A 145 6.39 10.80 16.26
N GLY A 146 6.17 10.95 14.96
CA GLY A 146 6.99 11.75 14.06
C GLY A 146 6.55 13.21 13.91
N GLY A 147 5.49 13.65 14.61
CA GLY A 147 5.03 15.03 14.62
C GLY A 147 3.53 15.19 14.40
N GLU A 148 3.15 16.36 13.89
CA GLU A 148 1.76 16.70 13.60
C GLU A 148 1.55 16.95 12.11
N ARG A 149 0.34 16.65 11.64
CA ARG A 149 -0.12 16.97 10.28
C ARG A 149 -1.51 17.61 10.35
N LYS A 150 -1.72 18.64 9.53
CA LYS A 150 -3.06 19.17 9.27
C LYS A 150 -3.48 18.72 7.88
N ILE A 151 -4.65 18.11 7.78
CA ILE A 151 -5.21 17.66 6.51
C ILE A 151 -6.64 18.16 6.42
N LYS A 152 -6.93 18.87 5.33
CA LYS A 152 -8.29 19.27 4.98
C LYS A 152 -9.01 18.09 4.36
N VAL A 153 -10.26 17.86 4.74
CA VAL A 153 -11.11 16.83 4.14
C VAL A 153 -12.18 17.52 3.30
N PRO A 154 -11.98 17.63 1.97
CA PRO A 154 -12.99 18.19 1.07
C PRO A 154 -14.32 17.44 1.15
N ASP A 155 -15.41 18.14 0.80
CA ASP A 155 -16.71 17.49 0.64
C ASP A 155 -16.65 16.42 -0.45
N GLY A 156 -17.26 15.26 -0.18
CA GLY A 156 -17.24 14.11 -1.10
C GLY A 156 -16.04 13.19 -0.96
N THR A 157 -15.05 13.50 -0.12
CA THR A 157 -13.96 12.56 0.20
C THR A 157 -14.53 11.24 0.73
N PRO A 158 -14.21 10.07 0.12
CA PRO A 158 -14.62 8.78 0.63
C PRO A 158 -14.10 8.54 2.05
N VAL A 159 -15.01 8.18 2.95
CA VAL A 159 -14.69 7.75 4.31
C VAL A 159 -15.15 6.30 4.48
N VAL A 160 -14.27 5.45 4.97
CA VAL A 160 -14.54 4.03 5.20
C VAL A 160 -14.06 3.61 6.58
N THR A 161 -14.54 2.46 7.06
CA THR A 161 -13.97 1.78 8.22
C THR A 161 -13.76 0.30 7.93
N LEU A 162 -12.88 -0.31 8.72
CA LEU A 162 -12.55 -1.73 8.61
C LEU A 162 -13.46 -2.57 9.51
N THR A 163 -13.90 -3.71 9.01
CA THR A 163 -14.75 -4.66 9.71
C THR A 163 -14.34 -6.09 9.40
N PHE A 164 -15.02 -7.07 9.99
CA PHE A 164 -14.82 -8.48 9.67
C PHE A 164 -15.39 -8.80 8.29
N ALA A 165 -14.68 -9.66 7.54
CA ALA A 165 -15.16 -10.26 6.30
C ALA A 165 -14.88 -11.77 6.32
N LYS A 166 -15.51 -12.47 5.40
CA LYS A 166 -15.33 -13.91 5.14
C LYS A 166 -14.75 -14.08 3.74
N LYS A 167 -14.07 -15.21 3.50
CA LYS A 167 -13.53 -15.53 2.16
C LYS A 167 -14.61 -15.49 1.07
N ALA A 168 -15.85 -15.85 1.42
CA ALA A 168 -17.00 -15.81 0.53
C ALA A 168 -17.39 -14.38 0.06
N ASP A 169 -16.89 -13.33 0.72
CA ASP A 169 -17.13 -11.95 0.30
C ASP A 169 -16.26 -11.54 -0.90
N LEU A 170 -15.18 -12.30 -1.19
CA LEU A 170 -14.34 -12.16 -2.39
C LEU A 170 -15.01 -12.81 -3.61
N LYS A 171 -16.18 -12.28 -3.96
CA LYS A 171 -16.95 -12.72 -5.12
C LYS A 171 -16.69 -11.80 -6.33
N PRO A 172 -16.95 -12.29 -7.56
CA PRO A 172 -16.79 -11.47 -8.76
C PRO A 172 -17.49 -10.11 -8.63
N GLY A 173 -16.81 -9.04 -9.00
CA GLY A 173 -17.32 -7.66 -8.91
C GLY A 173 -17.04 -6.94 -7.58
N ALA A 174 -16.55 -7.63 -6.54
CA ALA A 174 -16.15 -6.97 -5.30
C ALA A 174 -14.88 -6.14 -5.49
N GLY A 175 -14.86 -4.90 -4.98
CA GLY A 175 -13.64 -4.09 -4.95
C GLY A 175 -12.66 -4.60 -3.90
N VAL A 176 -11.36 -4.61 -4.20
CA VAL A 176 -10.30 -5.04 -3.30
C VAL A 176 -9.12 -4.09 -3.26
N PHE A 177 -8.47 -4.04 -2.10
CA PHE A 177 -7.13 -3.48 -1.92
C PHE A 177 -6.22 -4.53 -1.30
N ILE A 178 -5.03 -4.69 -1.89
CA ILE A 178 -4.05 -5.71 -1.52
C ILE A 178 -2.67 -5.06 -1.49
N ILE A 179 -1.97 -5.24 -0.37
CA ILE A 179 -0.53 -4.95 -0.29
C ILE A 179 0.18 -6.29 -0.35
N GLY A 180 1.10 -6.43 -1.30
CA GLY A 180 1.81 -7.69 -1.53
C GLY A 180 3.23 -7.49 -2.04
N GLU A 181 3.86 -8.59 -2.38
CA GLU A 181 5.20 -8.66 -2.95
C GLU A 181 5.08 -9.08 -4.41
N GLN A 182 5.68 -8.33 -5.33
CA GLN A 182 5.71 -8.70 -6.74
C GLN A 182 6.59 -9.95 -6.92
N THR A 183 6.04 -11.01 -7.50
CA THR A 183 6.76 -12.29 -7.70
C THR A 183 6.81 -12.74 -9.16
N GLY A 184 6.25 -11.95 -10.08
CA GLY A 184 6.27 -12.16 -11.53
C GLY A 184 5.93 -10.87 -12.26
N GLU A 185 5.61 -10.89 -13.55
CA GLU A 185 5.20 -9.67 -14.27
C GLU A 185 3.79 -9.21 -13.84
N THR A 186 2.86 -10.17 -13.67
CA THR A 186 1.47 -9.92 -13.27
C THR A 186 1.07 -10.71 -12.01
N THR A 187 2.06 -11.23 -11.28
CA THR A 187 1.84 -12.06 -10.09
C THR A 187 2.29 -11.35 -8.82
N VAL A 188 1.42 -11.34 -7.82
CA VAL A 188 1.66 -10.76 -6.50
C VAL A 188 1.43 -11.82 -5.43
N SER A 189 2.33 -11.95 -4.46
CA SER A 189 2.08 -12.74 -3.25
C SER A 189 1.54 -11.86 -2.12
N ALA A 190 0.48 -12.30 -1.45
CA ALA A 190 -0.14 -11.52 -0.37
C ALA A 190 -0.62 -12.42 0.79
N ASP A 191 -0.62 -11.88 2.00
CA ASP A 191 -1.14 -12.52 3.22
C ASP A 191 -2.46 -11.89 3.72
N ARG A 192 -2.83 -10.73 3.17
CA ARG A 192 -4.02 -9.96 3.56
C ARG A 192 -4.72 -9.37 2.34
N VAL A 193 -6.04 -9.45 2.36
CA VAL A 193 -6.91 -8.80 1.37
C VAL A 193 -7.92 -7.93 2.10
N ALA A 194 -8.07 -6.67 1.69
CA ALA A 194 -9.19 -5.84 2.11
C ALA A 194 -10.27 -5.89 1.02
N VAL A 195 -11.48 -6.32 1.37
CA VAL A 195 -12.61 -6.44 0.44
C VAL A 195 -13.71 -5.45 0.77
N GLY A 196 -14.21 -4.78 -0.24
CA GLY A 196 -15.36 -3.90 -0.14
C GLY A 196 -16.66 -4.66 0.07
N LEU A 197 -17.40 -4.30 1.10
CA LEU A 197 -18.71 -4.87 1.41
C LEU A 197 -19.83 -3.89 1.00
N ASN A 198 -21.00 -4.42 0.65
CA ASN A 198 -22.19 -3.64 0.31
C ASN A 198 -21.95 -2.59 -0.81
N GLY A 199 -21.15 -2.94 -1.82
CA GLY A 199 -20.81 -2.05 -2.93
C GLY A 199 -19.78 -0.96 -2.58
N THR A 200 -19.22 -0.97 -1.37
CA THR A 200 -18.08 -0.12 -1.02
C THR A 200 -16.89 -0.52 -1.87
N VAL A 201 -16.18 0.43 -2.45
CA VAL A 201 -14.88 0.19 -3.09
C VAL A 201 -13.80 0.60 -2.09
N PRO A 202 -12.90 -0.30 -1.68
CA PRO A 202 -11.77 0.06 -0.82
C PRO A 202 -10.97 1.20 -1.47
N PRO A 203 -10.82 2.35 -0.79
CA PRO A 203 -10.18 3.51 -1.39
C PRO A 203 -8.64 3.39 -1.34
N MET A 204 -8.11 2.87 -0.22
CA MET A 204 -6.66 2.64 -0.05
C MET A 204 -6.08 1.70 -1.08
#